data_AF-H0W2H4-F1
#
_entry.id   AF-H0W2H4-F1
#
_cell.length_a   1.000
_cell.length_b   1.000
_cell.length_c   1.000
_cell.angle_alpha   90.00
_cell.angle_beta   90.00
_cell.angle_gamma   90.00
#
_symmetry.space_group_name_H-M   'P 1'
#
loop_
_entity.id
_entity.type
_entity.pdbx_description
1 polymer ?
#
loop_
_entity_poly.entity_id
_entity_poly.type
_entity_poly.pdbx_seq_one_letter_code
_entity_poly.pdbx_strand_id
1 'polypeptide(L)' 'MGLSPSQCAVPAAERVDCGYPRVTKEQCQNRGCCFDNSIRNVPWCFKALQDTECTF' A
#
# COMPACT_ATOMS: atom_id res chain seq x y z
N MET A 1 -3.42 -9.27 16.36
CA MET A 1 -3.62 -10.24 15.25
C MET A 1 -3.09 -9.61 13.97
N GLY A 2 -2.36 -10.37 13.16
CA GLY A 2 -1.53 -9.87 12.07
C GLY A 2 -2.31 -9.13 10.96
N LEU A 3 -1.64 -8.13 10.38
CA LEU A 3 -2.07 -7.39 9.19
C LEU A 3 -2.55 -8.37 8.10
N SER A 4 -3.84 -8.32 7.79
CA SER A 4 -4.47 -9.27 6.87
C SER A 4 -4.02 -8.99 5.43
N PRO A 5 -3.81 -10.02 4.58
CA PRO A 5 -3.33 -9.85 3.19
C PRO A 5 -4.26 -9.00 2.32
N SER A 6 -5.51 -8.80 2.74
CA SER A 6 -6.54 -7.97 2.11
C SER A 6 -6.30 -6.46 2.26
N GLN A 7 -5.44 -6.02 3.18
CA GLN A 7 -5.16 -4.59 3.41
C GLN A 7 -4.45 -3.93 2.22
N CYS A 8 -3.71 -4.71 1.42
CA CYS A 8 -3.04 -4.22 0.21
C CYS A 8 -3.88 -4.37 -1.07
N ALA A 9 -5.11 -4.88 -0.99
CA ALA A 9 -6.01 -5.03 -2.14
C ALA A 9 -6.75 -3.72 -2.46
N VAL A 10 -6.01 -2.60 -2.55
CA VAL A 10 -6.59 -1.29 -2.86
C VAL A 10 -6.69 -1.13 -4.38
N PRO A 11 -7.89 -0.83 -4.92
CA PRO A 11 -8.06 -0.58 -6.34
C PRO A 11 -7.25 0.64 -6.76
N ALA A 12 -6.68 0.60 -7.96
CA ALA A 12 -5.72 1.60 -8.43
C ALA A 12 -6.23 3.05 -8.38
N ALA A 13 -7.54 3.24 -8.54
CA ALA A 13 -8.22 4.52 -8.46
C ALA A 13 -8.32 5.10 -7.04
N GLU A 14 -8.29 4.23 -6.01
CA GLU A 14 -8.37 4.62 -4.59
C GLU A 14 -7.00 4.53 -3.90
N ARG A 15 -5.93 4.23 -4.65
CA ARG A 15 -4.57 4.19 -4.11
C ARG A 15 -4.12 5.57 -3.68
N VAL A 16 -4.03 5.77 -2.38
CA VAL A 16 -3.43 6.96 -1.79
C VAL A 16 -1.92 6.79 -1.78
N ASP A 17 -1.20 7.69 -2.44
CA ASP A 17 0.27 7.67 -2.47
C ASP A 17 0.83 7.66 -1.04
N CYS A 18 1.68 6.66 -0.75
CA CYS A 18 2.38 6.52 0.53
C CYS A 18 3.90 6.74 0.40
N GLY A 19 4.37 7.12 -0.78
CA GLY A 19 5.79 7.16 -1.08
C GLY A 19 6.14 8.28 -2.02
N TYR A 20 6.85 7.92 -3.09
CA TYR A 20 7.22 8.82 -4.16
C TYR A 20 7.10 8.07 -5.49
N PRO A 21 6.88 8.79 -6.60
CA PRO A 21 6.88 8.18 -7.92
C PRO A 21 8.19 7.42 -8.13
N ARG A 22 8.09 6.17 -8.60
CA ARG A 22 9.23 5.27 -8.84
C ARG A 22 9.95 4.74 -7.58
N VAL A 23 9.24 4.69 -6.44
CA VAL A 23 9.70 3.99 -5.23
C VAL A 23 9.84 2.47 -5.47
N THR A 24 10.81 1.84 -4.81
CA THR A 24 11.01 0.38 -4.88
C THR A 24 10.13 -0.35 -3.87
N LYS A 25 9.93 -1.65 -4.09
CA LYS A 25 9.19 -2.52 -3.16
C LYS A 25 9.71 -2.39 -1.72
N GLU A 26 11.01 -2.48 -1.53
CA GLU A 26 11.64 -2.37 -0.21
C GLU A 26 11.42 -1.00 0.44
N GLN A 27 11.57 0.09 -0.33
CA GLN A 27 11.36 1.45 0.19
C GLN A 27 9.91 1.71 0.61
N CYS A 28 8.94 1.10 -0.09
CA CYS A 28 7.53 1.19 0.26
C CYS A 28 7.19 0.33 1.47
N GLN A 29 7.68 -0.91 1.51
CA GLN A 29 7.46 -1.83 2.63
C GLN A 29 8.12 -1.34 3.92
N ASN A 30 9.30 -0.72 3.83
CA ASN A 30 9.99 -0.12 4.97
C ASN A 30 9.22 1.07 5.56
N ARG A 31 8.31 1.70 4.78
CA ARG A 31 7.37 2.70 5.28
C ARG A 31 6.10 2.11 5.92
N GLY A 32 5.96 0.79 5.93
CA GLY A 32 4.74 0.11 6.38
C GLY A 32 3.58 0.25 5.39
N CYS A 33 3.88 0.37 4.10
CA CYS A 33 2.88 0.53 3.04
C CYS A 33 2.90 -0.60 2.01
N CYS A 34 1.84 -0.63 1.21
CA CYS A 34 1.61 -1.66 0.21
C CYS A 34 2.28 -1.29 -1.11
N PHE A 35 2.94 -2.26 -1.73
CA PHE A 35 3.60 -2.09 -3.01
C PHE A 35 2.95 -2.96 -4.09
N ASP A 36 2.45 -2.35 -5.15
CA ASP A 36 1.93 -3.02 -6.34
C ASP A 36 2.42 -2.32 -7.62
N ASN A 37 3.26 -3.03 -8.37
CA ASN A 37 3.76 -2.58 -9.67
C ASN A 37 2.97 -3.18 -10.85
N SER A 38 1.88 -3.90 -10.58
CA SER A 38 1.08 -4.60 -11.60
C SER A 38 0.40 -3.63 -12.55
N ILE A 39 0.14 -2.39 -12.12
CA ILE A 39 -0.56 -1.35 -12.88
C ILE A 39 0.38 -0.17 -13.12
N ARG A 40 0.46 0.30 -14.37
CA ARG A 40 1.23 1.50 -14.77
C ARG A 40 0.34 2.75 -14.69
N ASN A 41 0.96 3.92 -14.59
CA ASN A 41 0.29 5.23 -14.41
C ASN A 41 -0.48 5.41 -13.09
N VAL A 42 -0.16 4.61 -12.07
CA VAL A 42 -0.72 4.75 -10.72
C VAL A 42 0.40 4.65 -9.69
N PRO A 43 0.23 5.20 -8.48
CA PRO A 43 1.23 5.05 -7.43
C PRO A 43 1.42 3.58 -7.09
N TRP A 44 2.66 3.10 -7.24
CA TRP A 44 3.02 1.73 -6.89
C TRP A 44 3.10 1.53 -5.38
N CYS A 45 3.42 2.59 -4.63
CA CYS A 45 3.37 2.56 -3.18
C CYS A 45 2.15 3.31 -2.67
N PHE A 46 1.29 2.59 -2.00
CA PHE A 46 0.02 3.13 -1.54
C PHE A 46 -0.29 2.69 -0.11
N LYS A 47 -1.12 3.48 0.56
CA LYS A 47 -1.64 3.15 1.89
C LYS A 47 -2.53 1.91 1.78
N ALA A 48 -2.41 1.01 2.73
CA ALA A 48 -3.37 -0.07 2.90
C ALA A 48 -4.80 0.49 3.10
N LEU A 49 -5.82 -0.25 2.68
CA LEU A 49 -7.19 -0.03 3.15
C LEU A 49 -7.13 -0.12 4.67
N GLN A 50 -7.30 1.00 5.36
CA GLN A 50 -7.41 1.01 6.81
C GLN A 50 -8.73 0.30 7.17
N ASP A 51 -8.69 -1.02 7.28
CA ASP A 51 -9.57 -1.64 8.24
C ASP A 51 -9.05 -1.18 9.60
N THR A 52 -9.85 -0.32 10.22
CA THR A 52 -9.53 0.38 11.46
C THR A 52 -9.52 -0.64 12.59
N GLU A 53 -8.50 -1.50 12.67
CA GLU A 53 -8.15 -2.21 13.89
C GLU A 53 -6.74 -2.82 13.81
N CYS A 54 -5.75 -2.03 14.19
CA CYS A 54 -4.82 -2.53 15.19
C CYS A 54 -5.07 -1.74 16.47
N THR A 55 -6.27 -1.92 17.02
CA THR A 55 -6.58 -1.60 18.42
C THR A 55 -6.52 -2.91 19.20
N PHE A 56 -5.94 -2.81 20.39
CA PHE A 56 -5.50 -3.82 21.36
C PHE A 56 -4.06 -4.32 21.20
#